data_AF-O59759-F1
#
_entry.id   AF-O59759-F1
#
_cell.length_a   1.000
_cell.length_b   1.000
_cell.length_c   1.000
_cell.angle_alpha   90.00
_cell.angle_beta   90.00
_cell.angle_gamma   90.00
#
_symmetry.space_group_name_H-M   'P 1'
#
loop_
_entity.id
_entity.type
_entity.pdbx_description
1 polymer ?
#
loop_
_entity_poly.entity_id
_entity_poly.type
_entity_poly.pdbx_seq_one_letter_code
_entity_poly.pdbx_strand_id
1 'polypeptide(L)'
;MMLPKRNIIHFLRKRAIFIVAAFIALLTVDYSLNTIEITDSKSGPFSLNTPIEDIRLVECFSFSPFCRPVLEFWKWARTSRNLYRSRIPWKRAYLYVKRPALYIPGETVLVEQVYVDRQLEKRNKHGIQIRYGTDGDICEFNTLLGEDVVELREGWSAVLNDFIYLGQPVLLTQRPCETPPTPSIEALKRKELSSVTLTYDDEEKKTIKILQLSDLHYSNSDRPCRDPYPYETAEDCMADAKTTAFVNELLQLEEPDFVLLTGDLINGDTSRDARSSLMKAVSPFVDYNVPFAVNFGNHDDLGDLSREELAKILSQIPGSMGLIGNVSGVGNFVLHSPRKFAIYVLDTKGDTSNRRLCPGYDAITEDQLEWLSSKVADFKYEPIQMAVLHIPLKEFCETEDLVGAFREPCSYSICDPNTAKALKSLRIPLAIAGHDHVNDFCGIHPDYNTYFCFAGGAGFGGYGGHGGYVRRARVFELDPVERAVRTWKRLEWPPEDRKLMLDVQTILV
;
A
#
# COMPACT_ATOMS: atom_id res chain seq x y z
N MET A 1 40.68 -41.51 -42.17
CA MET A 1 39.68 -40.68 -42.87
C MET A 1 39.47 -39.40 -42.06
N MET A 2 40.31 -38.37 -42.25
CA MET A 2 40.21 -37.11 -41.50
C MET A 2 39.14 -36.22 -42.17
N LEU A 3 37.98 -36.07 -41.52
CA LEU A 3 37.02 -35.04 -41.87
C LEU A 3 37.68 -33.66 -41.72
N PRO A 4 37.52 -32.74 -42.69
CA PRO A 4 38.18 -31.44 -42.64
C PRO A 4 37.72 -30.64 -41.41
N LYS A 5 38.69 -30.15 -40.61
CA LYS A 5 38.49 -29.40 -39.35
C LYS A 5 37.40 -28.31 -39.41
N ARG A 6 37.12 -27.76 -40.59
CA ARG A 6 36.08 -26.74 -40.82
C ARG A 6 34.65 -27.24 -40.52
N ASN A 7 34.33 -28.51 -40.78
CA ASN A 7 32.99 -29.05 -40.53
C ASN A 7 32.72 -29.30 -39.04
N ILE A 8 33.77 -29.62 -38.26
CA ILE A 8 33.67 -29.84 -36.81
C ILE A 8 33.35 -28.52 -36.09
N ILE A 9 33.99 -27.41 -36.47
CA ILE A 9 33.74 -26.10 -35.84
C ILE A 9 32.31 -25.61 -36.10
N HIS A 10 31.79 -25.79 -37.32
CA HIS A 10 30.42 -25.37 -37.65
C HIS A 10 29.37 -26.24 -36.91
N PHE A 11 29.62 -27.54 -36.77
CA PHE A 11 28.79 -28.44 -36.00
C PHE A 11 28.78 -28.09 -34.49
N LEU A 12 29.95 -27.81 -33.91
CA LEU A 12 30.08 -27.40 -32.52
C LEU A 12 29.38 -26.05 -32.25
N ARG A 13 29.50 -25.07 -33.15
CA ARG A 13 28.78 -23.79 -33.04
C ARG A 13 27.26 -23.97 -33.08
N LYS A 14 26.73 -24.79 -33.99
CA LYS A 14 25.28 -25.08 -34.06
C LYS A 14 24.77 -25.78 -32.80
N ARG A 15 25.52 -26.75 -32.26
CA ARG A 15 25.17 -27.41 -31.00
C ARG A 15 25.25 -26.47 -29.80
N ALA A 16 26.27 -25.61 -29.73
CA ALA A 16 26.38 -24.61 -28.67
C ALA A 16 25.18 -23.65 -28.66
N ILE A 17 24.74 -23.18 -29.83
CA ILE A 17 23.53 -22.34 -29.94
C ILE A 17 22.28 -23.10 -29.45
N PHE A 18 22.11 -24.36 -29.84
CA PHE A 18 20.99 -25.19 -29.38
C PHE A 18 21.01 -25.43 -27.87
N ILE A 19 22.18 -25.69 -27.28
CA ILE A 19 22.34 -25.87 -25.84
C ILE A 19 22.00 -24.57 -25.10
N VAL A 20 22.47 -23.43 -25.59
CA VAL A 20 22.14 -22.12 -25.00
C VAL A 20 20.64 -21.82 -25.13
N ALA A 21 20.02 -22.09 -26.28
CA ALA A 21 18.58 -21.89 -26.48
C ALA A 21 17.72 -22.81 -25.61
N ALA A 22 18.09 -24.10 -25.50
CA ALA A 22 17.41 -25.06 -24.63
C ALA A 22 17.58 -24.69 -23.15
N PHE A 23 18.77 -24.20 -22.76
CA PHE A 23 19.00 -23.65 -21.43
C PHE A 23 18.08 -22.46 -21.18
N ILE A 24 18.03 -21.46 -22.09
CA ILE A 24 17.11 -20.30 -21.98
C ILE A 24 15.64 -20.75 -21.89
N ALA A 25 15.20 -21.71 -22.70
CA ALA A 25 13.84 -22.23 -22.64
C ALA A 25 13.51 -22.89 -21.28
N LEU A 26 14.44 -23.69 -20.74
CA LEU A 26 14.34 -24.24 -19.39
C LEU A 26 14.36 -23.15 -18.31
N LEU A 27 15.15 -22.08 -18.48
CA LEU A 27 15.13 -20.92 -17.58
C LEU A 27 13.74 -20.27 -17.57
N THR A 28 13.10 -20.11 -18.74
CA THR A 28 11.78 -19.46 -18.86
C THR A 28 10.63 -20.34 -18.34
N VAL A 29 10.64 -21.65 -18.62
CA VAL A 29 9.57 -22.55 -18.15
C VAL A 29 9.64 -22.74 -16.64
N ASP A 30 10.84 -22.85 -16.06
CA ASP A 30 11.02 -23.03 -14.61
C ASP A 30 10.72 -21.72 -13.83
N TYR A 31 10.96 -20.55 -14.43
CA TYR A 31 10.58 -19.26 -13.83
C TYR A 31 9.07 -19.14 -13.59
N SER A 32 8.25 -19.68 -14.50
CA SER A 32 6.78 -19.63 -14.39
C SER A 32 6.20 -20.68 -13.44
N LEU A 33 6.97 -21.68 -12.99
CA LEU A 33 6.40 -22.84 -12.29
C LEU A 33 6.62 -22.86 -10.76
N ASN A 34 7.45 -21.99 -10.17
CA ASN A 34 7.89 -22.16 -8.77
C ASN A 34 7.90 -20.91 -7.88
N THR A 35 7.12 -19.88 -8.20
CA THR A 35 6.84 -18.79 -7.24
C THR A 35 5.76 -19.25 -6.25
N ILE A 36 6.15 -20.05 -5.26
CA ILE A 36 5.33 -20.25 -4.07
C ILE A 36 5.66 -19.11 -3.13
N GLU A 37 4.78 -18.14 -3.02
CA GLU A 37 4.84 -17.23 -1.89
C GLU A 37 4.58 -18.00 -0.60
N ILE A 38 5.41 -17.76 0.41
CA ILE A 38 5.28 -18.37 1.75
C ILE A 38 3.93 -17.99 2.41
N THR A 39 3.26 -16.97 1.88
CA THR A 39 2.15 -16.23 2.47
C THR A 39 0.75 -16.69 2.04
N ASP A 40 0.61 -17.63 1.09
CA ASP A 40 -0.71 -18.16 0.71
C ASP A 40 -0.60 -19.67 0.43
N SER A 41 -0.89 -20.48 1.45
CA SER A 41 -0.97 -21.95 1.33
C SER A 41 -2.21 -22.36 0.53
N LYS A 42 -2.27 -22.02 -0.76
CA LYS A 42 -3.31 -22.52 -1.67
C LYS A 42 -2.93 -23.87 -2.32
N SER A 43 -1.74 -24.43 -2.08
CA SER A 43 -1.33 -25.66 -2.79
C SER A 43 -0.24 -26.54 -2.14
N GLY A 44 0.01 -26.43 -0.82
CA GLY A 44 0.98 -27.27 -0.11
C GLY A 44 0.39 -27.98 1.12
N PRO A 45 0.95 -29.12 1.57
CA PRO A 45 0.45 -29.87 2.74
C PRO A 45 0.67 -29.17 4.09
N PHE A 46 1.18 -27.93 4.12
CA PHE A 46 1.57 -27.25 5.35
C PHE A 46 0.63 -26.09 5.67
N SER A 47 0.12 -26.10 6.90
CA SER A 47 -0.67 -25.01 7.47
C SER A 47 0.26 -23.85 7.88
N LEU A 48 -0.23 -22.62 7.81
CA LEU A 48 0.42 -21.44 8.40
C LEU A 48 0.56 -21.57 9.94
N ASN A 49 -0.06 -22.59 10.55
CA ASN A 49 0.05 -22.89 11.98
C ASN A 49 1.15 -23.92 12.32
N THR A 50 1.91 -24.40 11.33
CA THR A 50 3.02 -25.33 11.59
C THR A 50 4.29 -24.56 11.93
N PRO A 51 4.95 -24.79 13.08
CA PRO A 51 6.22 -24.15 13.39
C PRO A 51 7.32 -24.38 12.36
N ILE A 52 8.29 -23.48 12.33
CA ILE A 52 9.41 -23.49 11.39
C ILE A 52 10.58 -24.33 11.96
N GLU A 53 11.15 -25.19 11.12
CA GLU A 53 12.30 -26.05 11.46
C GLU A 53 13.62 -25.30 11.33
N ASP A 54 13.78 -24.45 10.31
CA ASP A 54 15.03 -23.73 10.03
C ASP A 54 14.78 -22.51 9.13
N ILE A 55 15.66 -21.51 9.16
CA ILE A 55 15.65 -20.38 8.22
C ILE A 55 17.04 -20.10 7.67
N ARG A 56 17.12 -19.61 6.43
CA ARG A 56 18.38 -19.23 5.79
C ARG A 56 18.22 -18.02 4.89
N LEU A 57 19.17 -17.10 4.97
CA LEU A 57 19.32 -16.04 3.99
C LEU A 57 20.40 -16.45 2.98
N VAL A 58 20.00 -16.61 1.71
CA VAL A 58 20.88 -17.13 0.66
C VAL A 58 21.10 -16.05 -0.39
N GLU A 59 22.33 -15.54 -0.48
CA GLU A 59 22.79 -14.78 -1.65
C GLU A 59 23.22 -15.74 -2.77
N CYS A 60 22.83 -15.41 -3.99
CA CYS A 60 23.08 -16.24 -5.16
C CYS A 60 23.23 -15.38 -6.42
N PHE A 61 23.82 -15.96 -7.45
CA PHE A 61 23.84 -15.38 -8.79
C PHE A 61 22.57 -15.77 -9.54
N SER A 62 22.02 -14.91 -10.40
CA SER A 62 20.77 -15.12 -11.13
C SER A 62 20.74 -16.41 -11.96
N PHE A 63 21.91 -16.89 -12.40
CA PHE A 63 22.06 -18.14 -13.17
C PHE A 63 22.39 -19.36 -12.30
N SER A 64 22.58 -19.17 -11.00
CA SER A 64 22.91 -20.24 -10.07
C SER A 64 21.67 -21.09 -9.76
N PRO A 65 21.76 -22.43 -9.78
CA PRO A 65 20.68 -23.28 -9.31
C PRO A 65 20.36 -23.02 -7.84
N PHE A 66 21.33 -22.58 -7.02
CA PHE A 66 21.11 -22.19 -5.62
C PHE A 66 20.22 -20.95 -5.45
N CYS A 67 20.01 -20.19 -6.52
CA CYS A 67 19.01 -19.12 -6.58
C CYS A 67 17.60 -19.63 -6.84
N ARG A 68 17.41 -20.96 -6.88
CA ARG A 68 16.13 -21.64 -7.02
C ARG A 68 15.91 -22.45 -5.74
N PRO A 69 14.65 -22.76 -5.41
CA PRO A 69 14.41 -23.96 -4.64
C PRO A 69 14.86 -25.14 -5.52
N VAL A 70 16.10 -25.59 -5.37
CA VAL A 70 16.59 -26.78 -6.09
C VAL A 70 15.73 -27.95 -5.62
N LEU A 71 15.20 -28.71 -6.59
CA LEU A 71 14.24 -29.82 -6.51
C LEU A 71 14.61 -30.99 -5.57
N GLU A 72 15.62 -30.84 -4.71
CA GLU A 72 15.94 -31.79 -3.65
C GLU A 72 15.21 -31.39 -2.36
N PHE A 73 14.09 -32.09 -2.11
CA PHE A 73 13.29 -32.14 -0.89
C PHE A 73 12.32 -30.95 -0.69
N TRP A 74 11.03 -31.26 -0.76
CA TRP A 74 9.81 -30.46 -0.53
C TRP A 74 9.73 -29.63 0.79
N LYS A 75 10.85 -29.44 1.51
CA LYS A 75 10.87 -28.88 2.86
C LYS A 75 11.14 -27.38 2.92
N TRP A 76 11.87 -26.83 1.93
CA TRP A 76 12.25 -25.42 1.91
C TRP A 76 11.31 -24.62 1.01
N ALA A 77 10.60 -23.67 1.59
CA ALA A 77 9.93 -22.59 0.88
C ALA A 77 10.87 -21.37 0.82
N ARG A 78 10.71 -20.53 -0.21
CA ARG A 78 11.54 -19.34 -0.42
C ARG A 78 10.63 -18.14 -0.65
N THR A 79 11.01 -16.97 -0.15
CA THR A 79 10.36 -15.73 -0.58
C THR A 79 10.43 -15.58 -2.11
N SER A 80 9.36 -15.08 -2.71
CA SER A 80 9.31 -14.71 -4.14
C SER A 80 10.30 -13.59 -4.48
N ARG A 81 10.54 -12.75 -3.48
CA ARG A 81 11.13 -11.43 -3.60
C ARG A 81 12.64 -11.39 -3.42
N ASN A 82 13.32 -10.69 -4.32
CA ASN A 82 14.77 -10.45 -4.22
C ASN A 82 15.08 -9.37 -3.18
N LEU A 83 15.75 -9.76 -2.10
CA LEU A 83 16.14 -8.90 -0.99
C LEU A 83 17.39 -8.05 -1.29
N TYR A 84 18.18 -8.44 -2.29
CA TYR A 84 19.45 -7.78 -2.59
C TYR A 84 19.27 -6.56 -3.50
N ARG A 85 19.79 -5.40 -3.09
CA ARG A 85 19.93 -4.21 -3.94
C ARG A 85 21.40 -4.03 -4.30
N SER A 86 21.73 -4.20 -5.56
CA SER A 86 23.11 -4.05 -6.03
C SER A 86 23.18 -3.29 -7.33
N ARG A 87 24.31 -2.63 -7.54
CA ARG A 87 24.75 -2.18 -8.87
C ARG A 87 25.04 -3.36 -9.79
N ILE A 88 25.23 -4.58 -9.23
CA ILE A 88 25.48 -5.82 -9.97
C ILE A 88 24.13 -6.51 -10.26
N PRO A 89 23.64 -6.49 -11.52
CA PRO A 89 22.26 -6.91 -11.83
C PRO A 89 21.97 -8.40 -11.57
N TRP A 90 23.01 -9.23 -11.56
CA TRP A 90 22.91 -10.68 -11.41
C TRP A 90 23.08 -11.19 -9.98
N LYS A 91 23.32 -10.32 -8.98
CA LYS A 91 23.28 -10.74 -7.57
C LYS A 91 21.84 -10.69 -7.06
N ARG A 92 21.43 -11.75 -6.35
CA ARG A 92 20.12 -11.88 -5.70
C ARG A 92 20.30 -12.38 -4.28
N ALA A 93 19.29 -12.15 -3.43
CA ALA A 93 19.20 -12.77 -2.12
C ALA A 93 17.74 -13.09 -1.82
N TYR A 94 17.51 -14.22 -1.14
CA TYR A 94 16.18 -14.66 -0.75
C TYR A 94 16.20 -15.27 0.65
N LEU A 95 15.09 -15.12 1.37
CA LEU A 95 14.87 -15.82 2.62
C LEU A 95 14.25 -17.18 2.32
N TYR A 96 14.83 -18.22 2.88
CA TYR A 96 14.36 -19.60 2.82
C TYR A 96 13.86 -20.01 4.21
N VAL A 97 12.72 -20.68 4.24
CA VAL A 97 12.06 -21.20 5.44
C VAL A 97 11.85 -22.68 5.27
N LYS A 98 12.27 -23.48 6.25
CA LYS A 98 12.09 -24.93 6.27
C LYS A 98 10.96 -25.28 7.20
N ARG A 99 10.05 -26.15 6.76
CA ARG A 99 9.03 -26.76 7.64
C ARG A 99 9.33 -28.24 7.88
N PRO A 100 9.04 -28.75 9.08
CA PRO A 100 9.25 -30.16 9.38
C PRO A 100 8.32 -31.01 8.53
N ALA A 101 8.79 -32.17 8.08
CA ALA A 101 7.95 -33.13 7.33
C ALA A 101 6.88 -33.78 8.23
N LEU A 102 7.17 -33.87 9.53
CA LEU A 102 6.26 -34.33 10.57
C LEU A 102 6.51 -33.44 11.80
N TYR A 103 5.45 -32.84 12.33
CA TYR A 103 5.48 -32.05 13.55
C TYR A 103 4.90 -32.88 14.71
N ILE A 104 5.73 -33.15 15.71
CA ILE A 104 5.37 -33.76 16.98
C ILE A 104 5.67 -32.73 18.09
N PRO A 105 4.64 -32.16 18.74
CA PRO A 105 4.82 -31.20 19.84
C PRO A 105 5.72 -31.77 20.95
N GLY A 106 6.68 -30.98 21.44
CA GLY A 106 7.60 -31.39 22.52
C GLY A 106 8.74 -32.34 22.10
N GLU A 107 8.73 -32.86 20.87
CA GLU A 107 9.80 -33.73 20.35
C GLU A 107 10.53 -33.13 19.14
N THR A 108 9.83 -32.38 18.30
CA THR A 108 10.41 -31.80 17.09
C THR A 108 11.27 -30.60 17.46
N VAL A 109 12.55 -30.62 17.08
CA VAL A 109 13.44 -29.47 17.25
C VAL A 109 13.09 -28.40 16.21
N LEU A 110 12.70 -27.23 16.70
CA LEU A 110 12.13 -26.14 15.92
C LEU A 110 12.82 -24.82 16.27
N VAL A 111 12.55 -23.78 15.47
CA VAL A 111 13.01 -22.42 15.74
C VAL A 111 12.24 -21.85 16.94
N GLU A 112 12.95 -21.60 18.04
CA GLU A 112 12.42 -20.92 19.23
C GLU A 112 12.67 -19.41 19.17
N GLN A 113 13.86 -19.02 18.76
CA GLN A 113 14.26 -17.62 18.73
C GLN A 113 15.24 -17.37 17.59
N VAL A 114 15.09 -16.24 16.93
CA VAL A 114 16.06 -15.70 15.98
C VAL A 114 16.53 -14.35 16.48
N TYR A 115 17.80 -14.05 16.29
CA TYR A 115 18.36 -12.71 16.48
C TYR A 115 19.48 -12.48 15.48
N VAL A 116 19.77 -11.22 15.19
CA VAL A 116 20.89 -10.82 14.33
C VAL A 116 22.03 -10.32 15.22
N ASP A 117 23.24 -10.85 15.02
CA ASP A 117 24.44 -10.38 15.71
C ASP A 117 25.50 -9.96 14.70
N ARG A 118 25.64 -8.63 14.53
CA ARG A 118 26.62 -8.03 13.62
C ARG A 118 28.07 -8.34 14.00
N GLN A 119 28.37 -8.56 15.28
CA GLN A 119 29.74 -8.93 15.70
C GLN A 119 30.12 -10.32 15.18
N LEU A 120 29.13 -11.19 14.99
CA LEU A 120 29.31 -12.54 14.46
C LEU A 120 29.23 -12.62 12.94
N GLU A 121 28.97 -11.52 12.21
CA GLU A 121 28.82 -11.54 10.75
C GLU A 121 30.05 -12.13 10.02
N LYS A 122 31.26 -11.95 10.59
CA LYS A 122 32.50 -12.54 10.05
C LYS A 122 32.55 -14.07 10.16
N ARG A 123 31.79 -14.65 11.09
CA ARG A 123 31.76 -16.10 11.38
C ARG A 123 30.51 -16.77 10.83
N ASN A 124 29.39 -16.06 10.85
CA ASN A 124 28.11 -16.52 10.36
C ASN A 124 27.53 -15.50 9.39
N LYS A 125 27.25 -15.93 8.17
CA LYS A 125 26.87 -15.04 7.08
C LYS A 125 25.58 -14.30 7.46
N HIS A 126 25.63 -12.95 7.41
CA HIS A 126 24.54 -12.05 7.81
C HIS A 126 24.26 -11.96 9.32
N GLY A 127 25.05 -12.62 10.17
CA GLY A 127 24.91 -12.55 11.62
C GLY A 127 23.67 -13.24 12.19
N ILE A 128 22.85 -13.92 11.39
CA ILE A 128 21.61 -14.58 11.84
C ILE A 128 21.93 -15.75 12.78
N GLN A 129 21.55 -15.65 14.04
CA GLN A 129 21.64 -16.73 15.02
C GLN A 129 20.26 -17.31 15.28
N ILE A 130 20.19 -18.64 15.32
CA ILE A 130 18.95 -19.37 15.56
C ILE A 130 19.16 -20.20 16.83
N ARG A 131 18.29 -19.98 17.80
CA ARG A 131 18.13 -20.86 18.95
C ARG A 131 17.02 -21.86 18.61
N TYR A 132 17.35 -23.13 18.78
CA TYR A 132 16.42 -24.22 18.59
C TYR A 132 16.00 -24.81 19.92
N GLY A 133 14.80 -25.38 19.94
CA GLY A 133 14.35 -26.28 20.98
C GLY A 133 12.99 -26.87 20.64
N THR A 134 12.40 -27.60 21.58
CA THR A 134 11.20 -28.41 21.36
C THR A 134 9.91 -27.65 21.57
N ASP A 135 10.00 -26.48 22.19
CA ASP A 135 8.87 -25.58 22.44
C ASP A 135 8.68 -24.60 21.26
N GLY A 136 9.49 -24.71 20.20
CA GLY A 136 9.59 -23.71 19.13
C GLY A 136 8.25 -23.23 18.56
N ASP A 137 7.98 -21.94 18.76
CA ASP A 137 6.67 -21.30 18.56
C ASP A 137 6.66 -20.30 17.39
N ILE A 138 7.61 -20.34 16.44
CA ILE A 138 7.60 -19.40 15.30
C ILE A 138 7.01 -20.03 14.06
N CYS A 139 5.94 -19.44 13.53
CA CYS A 139 5.18 -19.99 12.40
C CYS A 139 5.45 -19.30 11.08
N GLU A 140 5.80 -18.02 11.06
CA GLU A 140 6.12 -17.29 9.83
C GLU A 140 7.30 -16.34 10.01
N PHE A 141 8.03 -16.13 8.91
CA PHE A 141 8.99 -15.05 8.76
C PHE A 141 8.68 -14.27 7.49
N ASN A 142 8.87 -12.96 7.55
CA ASN A 142 8.86 -12.05 6.41
C ASN A 142 10.04 -11.09 6.49
N THR A 143 10.24 -10.31 5.44
CA THR A 143 11.26 -9.27 5.39
C THR A 143 10.66 -7.95 4.97
N LEU A 144 11.07 -6.88 5.63
CA LEU A 144 10.79 -5.50 5.26
C LEU A 144 12.10 -4.82 4.83
N LEU A 145 12.07 -3.88 3.89
CA LEU A 145 13.24 -3.20 3.33
C LEU A 145 13.15 -1.69 3.52
N GLY A 146 14.29 -1.07 3.85
CA GLY A 146 14.41 0.36 4.13
C GLY A 146 15.08 0.60 5.49
N GLU A 147 15.74 1.74 5.70
CA GLU A 147 16.41 2.08 6.98
C GLU A 147 15.41 2.42 8.10
N ASP A 148 14.25 2.92 7.70
CA ASP A 148 13.19 3.50 8.54
C ASP A 148 11.92 2.64 8.59
N VAL A 149 11.95 1.45 7.98
CA VAL A 149 10.78 0.56 8.00
C VAL A 149 10.63 -0.12 9.36
N VAL A 150 9.38 -0.22 9.81
CA VAL A 150 8.98 -0.86 11.06
C VAL A 150 7.92 -1.95 10.80
N GLU A 151 7.86 -2.95 11.68
CA GLU A 151 6.79 -3.95 11.66
C GLU A 151 5.59 -3.42 12.43
N LEU A 152 4.47 -3.20 11.72
CA LEU A 152 3.26 -2.61 12.29
C LEU A 152 2.14 -3.63 12.49
N ARG A 153 2.25 -4.84 11.93
CA ARG A 153 1.16 -5.82 11.95
C ARG A 153 1.01 -6.39 13.36
N GLU A 154 -0.23 -6.42 13.84
CA GLU A 154 -0.59 -7.00 15.13
C GLU A 154 -0.17 -8.48 15.18
N GLY A 155 0.49 -8.86 16.27
CA GLY A 155 1.02 -10.20 16.48
C GLY A 155 2.26 -10.56 15.66
N TRP A 156 2.82 -9.63 14.89
CA TRP A 156 4.16 -9.74 14.33
C TRP A 156 5.17 -8.98 15.18
N SER A 157 6.44 -9.37 15.10
CA SER A 157 7.54 -8.68 15.76
C SER A 157 8.77 -8.61 14.87
N ALA A 158 9.55 -7.55 15.01
CA ALA A 158 10.90 -7.50 14.45
C ALA A 158 11.79 -8.52 15.17
N VAL A 159 12.62 -9.23 14.40
CA VAL A 159 13.68 -10.08 14.96
C VAL A 159 14.68 -9.19 15.70
N LEU A 160 15.07 -9.61 16.90
CA LEU A 160 15.95 -8.84 17.79
C LEU A 160 17.30 -8.52 17.11
N ASN A 161 17.83 -7.33 17.44
CA ASN A 161 19.21 -6.90 17.19
C ASN A 161 19.60 -6.60 15.73
N ASP A 162 18.85 -5.68 15.09
CA ASP A 162 19.31 -4.84 13.96
C ASP A 162 19.04 -5.40 12.54
N PHE A 163 19.14 -4.52 11.55
CA PHE A 163 18.97 -4.80 10.14
C PHE A 163 20.11 -5.64 9.57
N ILE A 164 19.77 -6.52 8.64
CA ILE A 164 20.74 -7.20 7.77
C ILE A 164 21.02 -6.32 6.56
N TYR A 165 22.29 -6.16 6.18
CA TYR A 165 22.65 -5.33 5.02
C TYR A 165 22.90 -6.17 3.76
N LEU A 166 22.05 -6.00 2.76
CA LEU A 166 22.10 -6.68 1.46
C LEU A 166 22.21 -5.68 0.30
N GLY A 167 23.07 -4.67 0.49
CA GLY A 167 23.14 -3.46 -0.35
C GLY A 167 21.95 -2.51 -0.16
N GLN A 168 21.08 -2.87 0.79
CA GLN A 168 20.06 -2.07 1.45
C GLN A 168 19.77 -2.76 2.79
N PRO A 169 19.24 -2.05 3.80
CA PRO A 169 18.80 -2.67 5.04
C PRO A 169 17.58 -3.57 4.83
N VAL A 170 17.58 -4.69 5.51
CA VAL A 170 16.53 -5.72 5.52
C VAL A 170 16.20 -6.00 6.98
N LEU A 171 14.97 -5.70 7.38
CA LEU A 171 14.40 -6.06 8.67
C LEU A 171 13.76 -7.45 8.54
N LEU A 172 14.22 -8.41 9.34
CA LEU A 172 13.55 -9.71 9.44
C LEU A 172 12.42 -9.59 10.46
N THR A 173 11.22 -10.06 10.12
CA THR A 173 10.04 -10.02 11.00
C THR A 173 9.45 -11.41 11.13
N GLN A 174 8.82 -11.69 12.26
CA GLN A 174 8.34 -13.03 12.62
C GLN A 174 6.93 -12.99 13.23
N ARG A 175 6.16 -14.06 12.99
CA ARG A 175 4.87 -14.30 13.64
C ARG A 175 4.95 -15.55 14.51
N PRO A 176 4.67 -15.45 15.82
CA PRO A 176 4.49 -16.61 16.68
C PRO A 176 3.26 -17.46 16.26
N CYS A 177 3.31 -18.76 16.51
CA CYS A 177 2.25 -19.71 16.22
C CYS A 177 1.00 -19.51 17.09
N GLU A 178 1.16 -18.96 18.29
CA GLU A 178 0.04 -18.57 19.17
C GLU A 178 -0.80 -17.44 18.57
N THR A 179 -0.20 -16.58 17.75
CA THR A 179 -0.91 -15.53 17.02
C THR A 179 -1.61 -16.18 15.83
N PRO A 180 -2.94 -16.06 15.69
CA PRO A 180 -3.64 -16.58 14.52
C PRO A 180 -3.09 -16.00 13.21
N PRO A 181 -3.00 -16.80 12.13
CA PRO A 181 -2.66 -16.26 10.82
C PRO A 181 -3.75 -15.30 10.36
N THR A 182 -3.38 -14.33 9.52
CA THR A 182 -4.34 -13.44 8.90
C THR A 182 -5.37 -14.24 8.12
N PRO A 183 -6.68 -13.97 8.29
CA PRO A 183 -7.71 -14.63 7.49
C PRO A 183 -7.43 -14.52 5.98
N SER A 184 -7.89 -15.49 5.20
CA SER A 184 -7.78 -15.42 3.75
C SER A 184 -8.56 -14.23 3.19
N ILE A 185 -8.24 -13.78 1.97
CA ILE A 185 -8.96 -12.68 1.31
C ILE A 185 -10.46 -13.01 1.22
N GLU A 186 -10.81 -14.27 0.90
CA GLU A 186 -12.20 -14.71 0.83
C GLU A 186 -12.91 -14.67 2.19
N ALA A 187 -12.19 -14.92 3.29
CA ALA A 187 -12.73 -14.78 4.64
C ALA A 187 -12.91 -13.29 5.02
N LEU A 188 -11.96 -12.43 4.65
CA LEU A 188 -12.04 -10.99 4.89
C LEU A 188 -13.20 -10.34 4.12
N LYS A 189 -13.41 -10.75 2.85
CA LYS A 189 -14.58 -10.32 2.04
C LYS A 189 -15.92 -10.72 2.62
N ARG A 190 -15.97 -11.82 3.39
CA ARG A 190 -17.19 -12.36 4.02
C ARG A 190 -17.46 -11.78 5.40
N LYS A 191 -16.49 -11.10 6.03
CA LYS A 191 -16.67 -10.53 7.36
C LYS A 191 -17.81 -9.51 7.27
N GLU A 192 -18.88 -9.77 8.01
CA GLU A 192 -20.28 -9.35 7.79
C GLU A 192 -20.62 -7.85 7.76
N LEU A 193 -19.68 -6.96 7.48
CA LEU A 193 -20.00 -5.53 7.36
C LEU A 193 -19.23 -4.94 6.18
N SER A 194 -19.95 -4.30 5.26
CA SER A 194 -19.38 -3.36 4.28
C SER A 194 -19.29 -1.95 4.87
N SER A 195 -19.31 -1.85 6.20
CA SER A 195 -19.37 -0.60 6.94
C SER A 195 -18.66 -0.72 8.28
N VAL A 196 -18.02 0.37 8.71
CA VAL A 196 -17.38 0.47 10.01
C VAL A 196 -18.08 1.56 10.80
N THR A 197 -18.64 1.16 11.96
CA THR A 197 -19.23 2.09 12.92
C THR A 197 -18.12 2.74 13.72
N LEU A 198 -18.01 4.06 13.63
CA LEU A 198 -17.13 4.88 14.44
C LEU A 198 -17.94 5.42 15.62
N THR A 199 -17.58 4.98 16.82
CA THR A 199 -18.20 5.42 18.08
C THR A 199 -17.28 6.44 18.74
N TYR A 200 -17.86 7.57 19.12
CA TYR A 200 -17.17 8.60 19.88
C TYR A 200 -17.85 8.65 21.25
N ASP A 201 -17.09 8.34 22.31
CA ASP A 201 -17.61 8.24 23.67
C ASP A 201 -18.14 9.57 24.23
N ASP A 202 -17.65 10.68 23.66
CA ASP A 202 -18.03 12.01 24.07
C ASP A 202 -19.35 12.42 23.40
N GLU A 203 -20.45 12.40 24.16
CA GLU A 203 -21.67 13.15 23.80
C GLU A 203 -21.37 14.64 23.58
N GLU A 204 -20.25 15.14 24.13
CA GLU A 204 -19.77 16.51 23.95
C GLU A 204 -19.06 16.76 22.62
N LYS A 205 -18.58 15.71 21.91
CA LYS A 205 -17.85 15.90 20.64
C LYS A 205 -18.83 16.17 19.51
N LYS A 206 -19.16 17.46 19.38
CA LYS A 206 -20.09 18.01 18.40
C LYS A 206 -19.60 17.80 16.97
N THR A 207 -18.32 18.04 16.72
CA THR A 207 -17.72 17.98 15.37
C THR A 207 -16.72 16.84 15.25
N ILE A 208 -16.54 16.33 14.02
CA ILE A 208 -15.58 15.28 13.70
C ILE A 208 -14.55 15.83 12.73
N LYS A 209 -13.27 15.72 13.06
CA LYS A 209 -12.17 16.25 12.24
C LYS A 209 -11.46 15.14 11.47
N ILE A 210 -11.38 15.31 10.15
CA ILE A 210 -10.77 14.36 9.22
C ILE A 210 -9.58 15.04 8.55
N LEU A 211 -8.41 14.43 8.64
CA LEU A 211 -7.26 14.82 7.83
C LEU A 211 -7.27 14.01 6.53
N GLN A 212 -7.49 14.67 5.39
CA GLN A 212 -7.37 14.05 4.07
C GLN A 212 -5.90 14.11 3.62
N LEU A 213 -5.32 12.94 3.37
CA LEU A 213 -3.99 12.80 2.78
C LEU A 213 -4.11 12.10 1.43
N SER A 214 -3.37 12.58 0.45
CA SER A 214 -3.36 12.01 -0.90
C SER A 214 -1.97 12.05 -1.50
N ASP A 215 -1.71 11.11 -2.42
CA ASP A 215 -0.54 11.13 -3.31
C ASP A 215 0.76 11.26 -2.53
N LEU A 216 0.89 10.41 -1.50
CA LEU A 216 2.07 10.34 -0.64
C LEU A 216 3.26 9.74 -1.39
N HIS A 217 2.99 8.73 -2.24
CA HIS A 217 3.97 8.06 -3.09
C HIS A 217 5.22 7.58 -2.33
N TYR A 218 5.03 6.97 -1.17
CA TYR A 218 6.12 6.34 -0.44
C TYR A 218 6.77 5.25 -1.30
N SER A 219 8.08 5.15 -1.21
CA SER A 219 8.81 4.02 -1.74
C SER A 219 9.45 3.23 -0.59
N ASN A 220 10.18 2.16 -0.91
CA ASN A 220 10.91 1.37 0.09
C ASN A 220 12.41 1.70 0.09
N SER A 221 12.77 2.81 -0.55
CA SER A 221 14.14 3.22 -0.76
C SER A 221 14.26 4.73 -0.72
N ASP A 222 15.34 5.20 -0.14
CA ASP A 222 15.78 6.58 -0.23
C ASP A 222 15.80 7.09 -1.68
N ARG A 223 14.79 7.90 -2.01
CA ARG A 223 14.66 8.58 -3.30
C ARG A 223 14.69 10.09 -3.08
N PRO A 224 15.36 10.84 -3.96
CA PRO A 224 15.25 12.29 -3.96
C PRO A 224 13.79 12.72 -4.12
N CYS A 225 13.42 13.85 -3.53
CA CYS A 225 12.13 14.48 -3.74
C CYS A 225 11.87 14.74 -5.22
N ARG A 226 10.63 14.50 -5.67
CA ARG A 226 10.16 14.83 -7.00
C ARG A 226 9.51 16.22 -6.96
N ASP A 227 10.02 17.12 -7.78
CA ASP A 227 9.57 18.52 -7.92
C ASP A 227 9.33 19.26 -6.57
N PRO A 228 10.30 19.28 -5.63
CA PRO A 228 10.14 20.06 -4.41
C PRO A 228 10.05 21.56 -4.75
N TYR A 229 9.17 22.27 -4.05
CA TYR A 229 8.99 23.70 -4.20
C TYR A 229 8.90 24.39 -2.82
N PRO A 230 9.60 25.52 -2.61
CA PRO A 230 10.43 26.23 -3.57
C PRO A 230 11.74 25.46 -3.87
N TYR A 231 12.32 25.67 -5.06
CA TYR A 231 13.39 24.81 -5.59
C TYR A 231 14.66 24.77 -4.71
N GLU A 232 14.86 25.78 -3.87
CA GLU A 232 15.96 25.87 -2.92
C GLU A 232 15.87 24.79 -1.82
N THR A 233 14.70 24.18 -1.62
CA THR A 233 14.51 23.07 -0.68
C THR A 233 14.92 21.70 -1.25
N ALA A 234 15.41 21.66 -2.50
CA ALA A 234 15.71 20.41 -3.19
C ALA A 234 17.03 19.74 -2.73
N GLU A 235 17.97 20.50 -2.18
CA GLU A 235 19.26 19.97 -1.73
C GLU A 235 19.04 18.97 -0.58
N ASP A 236 19.60 17.76 -0.74
CA ASP A 236 19.46 16.62 0.20
C ASP A 236 17.99 16.25 0.56
N CYS A 237 17.03 16.64 -0.28
CA CYS A 237 15.62 16.36 -0.04
C CYS A 237 15.32 14.88 -0.33
N MET A 238 15.00 14.12 0.72
CA MET A 238 14.60 12.72 0.65
C MET A 238 13.08 12.59 0.73
N ALA A 239 12.46 12.03 -0.30
CA ALA A 239 11.01 12.03 -0.51
C ALA A 239 10.23 11.46 0.67
N ASP A 240 10.53 10.22 1.07
CA ASP A 240 9.83 9.53 2.15
C ASP A 240 10.02 10.28 3.48
N ALA A 241 11.26 10.59 3.86
CA ALA A 241 11.56 11.29 5.12
C ALA A 241 10.91 12.67 5.22
N LYS A 242 10.92 13.44 4.12
CA LYS A 242 10.28 14.75 4.03
C LYS A 242 8.76 14.64 4.13
N THR A 243 8.17 13.63 3.48
CA THR A 243 6.74 13.34 3.56
C THR A 243 6.35 12.93 4.99
N THR A 244 7.11 12.04 5.63
CA THR A 244 6.88 11.60 7.02
C THR A 244 6.96 12.77 8.00
N ALA A 245 7.96 13.64 7.85
CA ALA A 245 8.08 14.83 8.68
C ALA A 245 6.84 15.73 8.55
N PHE A 246 6.38 15.99 7.33
CA PHE A 246 5.18 16.81 7.11
C PHE A 246 3.92 16.16 7.66
N VAL A 247 3.72 14.85 7.45
CA VAL A 247 2.57 14.10 7.99
C VAL A 247 2.57 14.13 9.53
N ASN A 248 3.72 13.91 10.17
CA ASN A 248 3.84 14.00 11.63
C ASN A 248 3.46 15.39 12.16
N GLU A 249 3.90 16.46 11.49
CA GLU A 249 3.51 17.82 11.86
C GLU A 249 2.01 18.06 11.71
N LEU A 250 1.38 17.54 10.64
CA LEU A 250 -0.06 17.64 10.44
C LEU A 250 -0.85 16.89 11.51
N LEU A 251 -0.42 15.69 11.89
CA LEU A 251 -1.06 14.90 12.95
C LEU A 251 -1.03 15.63 14.31
N GLN A 252 0.13 16.22 14.65
CA GLN A 252 0.27 17.04 15.86
C GLN A 252 -0.56 18.32 15.82
N LEU A 253 -0.58 19.01 14.68
CA LEU A 253 -1.23 20.31 14.56
C LEU A 253 -2.76 20.19 14.52
N GLU A 254 -3.26 19.20 13.78
CA GLU A 254 -4.69 19.05 13.55
C GLU A 254 -5.39 18.17 14.58
N GLU A 255 -4.69 17.22 15.21
CA GLU A 255 -5.30 16.24 16.11
C GLU A 255 -6.61 15.65 15.52
N PRO A 256 -6.55 15.05 14.32
CA PRO A 256 -7.74 14.56 13.65
C PRO A 256 -8.35 13.36 14.40
N ASP A 257 -9.68 13.21 14.30
CA ASP A 257 -10.38 12.00 14.75
C ASP A 257 -9.93 10.76 13.97
N PHE A 258 -9.66 10.94 12.68
CA PHE A 258 -9.03 9.94 11.84
C PHE A 258 -8.41 10.55 10.58
N VAL A 259 -7.53 9.78 9.95
CA VAL A 259 -6.94 10.09 8.65
C VAL A 259 -7.70 9.36 7.55
N LEU A 260 -8.03 10.05 6.47
CA LEU A 260 -8.60 9.47 5.27
C LEU A 260 -7.62 9.60 4.11
N LEU A 261 -7.08 8.47 3.65
CA LEU A 261 -6.11 8.40 2.56
C LEU A 261 -6.87 8.24 1.23
N THR A 262 -6.71 9.18 0.31
CA THR A 262 -7.40 9.20 -1.00
C THR A 262 -6.52 8.70 -2.13
N GLY A 263 -5.81 7.60 -1.88
CA GLY A 263 -5.01 6.86 -2.85
C GLY A 263 -3.56 7.33 -3.02
N ASP A 264 -2.82 6.52 -3.78
CA ASP A 264 -1.40 6.70 -4.10
C ASP A 264 -0.53 6.89 -2.84
N LEU A 265 -0.72 5.97 -1.90
CA LEU A 265 0.11 5.84 -0.71
C LEU A 265 1.51 5.37 -1.09
N ILE A 266 1.57 4.42 -2.03
CA ILE A 266 2.79 3.75 -2.49
C ILE A 266 3.06 4.16 -3.93
N ASN A 267 4.32 4.46 -4.23
CA ASN A 267 4.76 4.64 -5.61
C ASN A 267 5.11 3.29 -6.24
N GLY A 268 4.11 2.46 -6.55
CA GLY A 268 4.30 1.05 -6.90
C GLY A 268 5.17 0.79 -8.13
N ASP A 269 5.17 1.71 -9.10
CA ASP A 269 6.05 1.71 -10.27
C ASP A 269 7.55 1.76 -9.92
N THR A 270 7.87 2.30 -8.75
CA THR A 270 9.24 2.50 -8.29
C THR A 270 9.58 1.79 -6.98
N SER A 271 8.57 1.29 -6.27
CA SER A 271 8.74 0.46 -5.07
C SER A 271 8.94 -0.99 -5.46
N ARG A 272 10.04 -1.58 -4.98
CA ARG A 272 10.28 -3.03 -5.11
C ARG A 272 9.67 -3.81 -3.95
N ASP A 273 9.03 -3.11 -3.01
CA ASP A 273 8.45 -3.66 -1.79
C ASP A 273 7.17 -2.91 -1.44
N ALA A 274 6.07 -3.30 -2.05
CA ALA A 274 4.81 -2.64 -1.75
C ALA A 274 4.48 -2.78 -0.26
N ARG A 275 4.82 -3.91 0.38
CA ARG A 275 4.64 -4.11 1.84
C ARG A 275 5.43 -3.11 2.67
N SER A 276 6.72 -2.92 2.40
CA SER A 276 7.53 -1.98 3.21
C SER A 276 7.15 -0.54 2.95
N SER A 277 6.83 -0.18 1.71
CA SER A 277 6.30 1.15 1.40
C SER A 277 4.98 1.41 2.12
N LEU A 278 4.09 0.42 2.17
CA LEU A 278 2.85 0.50 2.93
C LEU A 278 3.12 0.73 4.42
N MET A 279 4.02 -0.05 5.02
CA MET A 279 4.39 0.11 6.44
C MET A 279 4.91 1.52 6.71
N LYS A 280 5.81 2.04 5.86
CA LYS A 280 6.31 3.41 5.99
C LYS A 280 5.21 4.46 5.84
N ALA A 281 4.31 4.28 4.89
CA ALA A 281 3.24 5.23 4.61
C ALA A 281 2.25 5.38 5.79
N VAL A 282 2.02 4.30 6.54
CA VAL A 282 1.03 4.26 7.64
C VAL A 282 1.64 4.28 9.03
N SER A 283 2.97 4.19 9.18
CA SER A 283 3.63 4.23 10.49
C SER A 283 3.29 5.49 11.30
N PRO A 284 3.18 6.70 10.71
CA PRO A 284 2.77 7.88 11.48
C PRO A 284 1.43 7.69 12.19
N PHE A 285 0.46 7.04 11.57
CA PHE A 285 -0.87 6.89 12.16
C PHE A 285 -0.86 5.93 13.34
N VAL A 286 -0.04 4.89 13.26
CA VAL A 286 0.18 3.95 14.38
C VAL A 286 0.91 4.63 15.53
N ASP A 287 1.99 5.37 15.24
CA ASP A 287 2.81 6.04 16.25
C ASP A 287 2.03 7.10 17.05
N TYR A 288 1.14 7.84 16.38
CA TYR A 288 0.26 8.84 17.01
C TYR A 288 -1.07 8.26 17.52
N ASN A 289 -1.30 6.95 17.34
CA ASN A 289 -2.55 6.27 17.68
C ASN A 289 -3.79 6.94 17.06
N VAL A 290 -3.69 7.35 15.80
CA VAL A 290 -4.77 7.95 15.03
C VAL A 290 -5.35 6.90 14.08
N PRO A 291 -6.65 6.58 14.16
CA PRO A 291 -7.28 5.68 13.21
C PRO A 291 -7.16 6.19 11.78
N PHE A 292 -7.11 5.28 10.81
CA PHE A 292 -6.99 5.66 9.40
C PHE A 292 -7.77 4.74 8.49
N ALA A 293 -8.20 5.27 7.34
CA ALA A 293 -8.85 4.50 6.29
C ALA A 293 -8.18 4.77 4.94
N VAL A 294 -8.10 3.74 4.11
CA VAL A 294 -7.42 3.78 2.82
C VAL A 294 -8.44 3.59 1.70
N ASN A 295 -8.58 4.60 0.84
CA ASN A 295 -8.98 4.39 -0.54
C ASN A 295 -7.72 4.15 -1.38
N PHE A 296 -7.75 3.17 -2.27
CA PHE A 296 -6.58 2.83 -3.09
C PHE A 296 -6.52 3.67 -4.35
N GLY A 297 -5.31 4.09 -4.71
CA GLY A 297 -5.04 4.81 -5.96
C GLY A 297 -4.43 3.93 -7.05
N ASN A 298 -4.15 4.51 -8.21
CA ASN A 298 -3.68 3.75 -9.37
C ASN A 298 -2.22 3.30 -9.27
N HIS A 299 -1.42 3.89 -8.39
CA HIS A 299 -0.04 3.46 -8.16
C HIS A 299 0.10 2.35 -7.11
N ASP A 300 -0.88 2.19 -6.22
CA ASP A 300 -0.72 1.37 -5.02
C ASP A 300 -0.44 -0.11 -5.34
N ASP A 301 -1.07 -0.66 -6.38
CA ASP A 301 -0.94 -2.05 -6.82
C ASP A 301 -0.09 -2.25 -8.09
N LEU A 302 0.76 -1.27 -8.43
CA LEU A 302 1.76 -1.41 -9.52
C LEU A 302 3.05 -2.13 -9.09
N GLY A 303 3.21 -2.36 -7.78
CA GLY A 303 4.39 -3.00 -7.19
C GLY A 303 4.38 -4.52 -7.30
N ASP A 304 4.93 -5.19 -6.27
CA ASP A 304 5.01 -6.65 -6.19
C ASP A 304 3.80 -7.30 -5.49
N LEU A 305 2.85 -6.51 -4.99
CA LEU A 305 1.62 -6.97 -4.36
C LEU A 305 0.39 -6.40 -5.05
N SER A 306 -0.64 -7.23 -5.16
CA SER A 306 -1.98 -6.80 -5.59
C SER A 306 -2.67 -5.95 -4.52
N ARG A 307 -3.69 -5.20 -4.95
CA ARG A 307 -4.55 -4.42 -4.06
C ARG A 307 -5.20 -5.26 -2.96
N GLU A 308 -5.59 -6.50 -3.26
CA GLU A 308 -6.17 -7.42 -2.27
C GLU A 308 -5.15 -7.84 -1.20
N GLU A 309 -3.89 -8.08 -1.60
CA GLU A 309 -2.80 -8.41 -0.68
C GLU A 309 -2.44 -7.21 0.20
N LEU A 310 -2.42 -6.00 -0.36
CA LEU A 310 -2.23 -4.77 0.39
C LEU A 310 -3.36 -4.55 1.40
N ALA A 311 -4.61 -4.76 1.00
CA ALA A 311 -5.76 -4.66 1.91
C ALA A 311 -5.72 -5.71 3.04
N LYS A 312 -5.27 -6.94 2.73
CA LYS A 312 -5.01 -7.99 3.74
C LYS A 312 -3.87 -7.62 4.71
N ILE A 313 -2.88 -6.86 4.26
CA ILE A 313 -1.82 -6.33 5.14
C ILE A 313 -2.39 -5.21 6.02
N LEU A 314 -3.11 -4.26 5.44
CA LEU A 314 -3.77 -3.17 6.17
C LEU A 314 -4.71 -3.70 7.27
N SER A 315 -5.43 -4.80 7.03
CA SER A 315 -6.33 -5.38 8.05
C SER A 315 -5.61 -5.94 9.29
N GLN A 316 -4.28 -5.99 9.28
CA GLN A 316 -3.46 -6.39 10.43
C GLN A 316 -2.86 -5.18 11.16
N ILE A 317 -2.97 -3.97 10.63
CA ILE A 317 -2.30 -2.80 11.21
C ILE A 317 -3.25 -2.11 12.20
N PRO A 318 -2.83 -1.85 13.45
CA PRO A 318 -3.63 -1.13 14.43
C PRO A 318 -4.14 0.21 13.88
N GLY A 319 -5.41 0.51 14.16
CA GLY A 319 -6.06 1.75 13.71
C GLY A 319 -6.57 1.73 12.26
N SER A 320 -6.24 0.71 11.46
CA SER A 320 -6.81 0.58 10.11
C SER A 320 -8.30 0.24 10.16
N MET A 321 -9.12 1.10 9.55
CA MET A 321 -10.57 0.99 9.48
C MET A 321 -11.09 0.50 8.13
N GLY A 322 -10.19 0.35 7.13
CA GLY A 322 -10.57 -0.07 5.78
C GLY A 322 -11.07 -1.52 5.74
N LEU A 323 -12.00 -1.80 4.83
CA LEU A 323 -12.55 -3.15 4.61
C LEU A 323 -12.32 -3.61 3.17
N ILE A 324 -12.25 -4.93 2.99
CA ILE A 324 -12.22 -5.56 1.68
C ILE A 324 -13.65 -5.75 1.19
N GLY A 325 -14.05 -4.93 0.23
CA GLY A 325 -15.36 -4.97 -0.42
C GLY A 325 -15.57 -6.22 -1.26
N ASN A 326 -16.84 -6.47 -1.60
CA ASN A 326 -17.31 -7.62 -2.38
C ASN A 326 -17.88 -7.25 -3.76
N VAL A 327 -17.81 -5.98 -4.15
CA VAL A 327 -18.09 -5.47 -5.50
C VAL A 327 -16.77 -5.14 -6.21
N SER A 328 -16.84 -4.84 -7.51
CA SER A 328 -15.67 -4.51 -8.34
C SER A 328 -14.74 -3.48 -7.68
N GLY A 329 -13.43 -3.72 -7.78
CA GLY A 329 -12.44 -3.09 -6.90
C GLY A 329 -12.26 -3.88 -5.60
N VAL A 330 -11.47 -3.35 -4.67
CA VAL A 330 -11.14 -3.97 -3.38
C VAL A 330 -11.59 -3.08 -2.23
N GLY A 331 -11.31 -1.78 -2.28
CA GLY A 331 -11.55 -0.83 -1.19
C GLY A 331 -12.95 -0.19 -1.18
N ASN A 332 -14.03 -0.97 -1.33
CA ASN A 332 -15.40 -0.44 -1.27
C ASN A 332 -16.03 -0.67 0.12
N PHE A 333 -16.20 0.39 0.90
CA PHE A 333 -16.77 0.32 2.25
C PHE A 333 -17.35 1.66 2.72
N VAL A 334 -18.09 1.63 3.83
CA VAL A 334 -18.67 2.83 4.44
C VAL A 334 -18.04 3.08 5.80
N LEU A 335 -17.57 4.30 6.06
CA LEU A 335 -17.30 4.75 7.41
C LEU A 335 -18.52 5.52 7.88
N HIS A 336 -19.09 5.18 9.03
CA HIS A 336 -20.25 5.91 9.54
C HIS A 336 -20.19 6.08 11.04
N SER A 337 -20.78 7.17 11.53
CA SER A 337 -21.02 7.38 12.95
C SER A 337 -22.50 7.70 13.12
N PRO A 338 -23.25 6.92 13.93
CA PRO A 338 -24.68 7.13 14.12
C PRO A 338 -25.05 8.57 14.49
N ARG A 339 -26.01 9.13 13.75
CA ARG A 339 -26.49 10.53 13.84
C ARG A 339 -25.43 11.58 13.53
N LYS A 340 -24.32 11.22 12.87
CA LYS A 340 -23.24 12.16 12.51
C LYS A 340 -22.92 12.16 11.03
N PHE A 341 -22.48 11.04 10.47
CA PHE A 341 -22.06 11.00 9.07
C PHE A 341 -22.07 9.59 8.47
N ALA A 342 -22.10 9.53 7.15
CA ALA A 342 -21.74 8.39 6.34
C ALA A 342 -20.79 8.82 5.20
N ILE A 343 -19.66 8.12 5.09
CA ILE A 343 -18.61 8.36 4.09
C ILE A 343 -18.47 7.08 3.27
N TYR A 344 -18.78 7.17 1.97
CA TYR A 344 -18.74 6.07 1.02
C TYR A 344 -17.39 6.07 0.31
N VAL A 345 -16.56 5.08 0.62
CA VAL A 345 -15.28 4.88 -0.06
C VAL A 345 -15.49 4.03 -1.30
N LEU A 346 -15.18 4.60 -2.46
CA LEU A 346 -15.37 3.99 -3.77
C LEU A 346 -14.01 3.74 -4.41
N ASP A 347 -13.73 2.46 -4.66
CA ASP A 347 -12.49 2.04 -5.28
C ASP A 347 -12.54 2.26 -6.81
N THR A 348 -11.88 3.31 -7.27
CA THR A 348 -11.77 3.65 -8.70
C THR A 348 -10.84 2.72 -9.48
N LYS A 349 -10.20 1.74 -8.80
CA LYS A 349 -9.18 0.83 -9.33
C LYS A 349 -7.93 1.60 -9.78
N GLY A 350 -7.16 1.02 -10.71
CA GLY A 350 -5.98 1.63 -11.30
C GLY A 350 -6.12 1.77 -12.81
N ASP A 351 -5.12 1.29 -13.55
CA ASP A 351 -5.19 1.23 -15.00
C ASP A 351 -6.19 0.16 -15.47
N THR A 352 -6.98 0.50 -16.48
CA THR A 352 -7.89 -0.47 -17.09
C THR A 352 -7.14 -1.61 -17.78
N SER A 353 -7.64 -2.83 -17.59
CA SER A 353 -7.16 -4.00 -18.33
C SER A 353 -7.57 -3.99 -19.80
N ASN A 354 -8.60 -3.20 -20.17
CA ASN A 354 -9.12 -3.12 -21.53
C ASN A 354 -8.91 -1.73 -22.15
N ARG A 355 -7.64 -1.38 -22.37
CA ARG A 355 -7.20 -0.11 -22.95
C ARG A 355 -7.81 0.24 -24.32
N ARG A 356 -8.40 -0.74 -25.03
CA ARG A 356 -9.07 -0.51 -26.31
C ARG A 356 -10.48 0.08 -26.12
N LEU A 357 -11.24 -0.42 -25.16
CA LEU A 357 -12.59 0.08 -24.87
C LEU A 357 -12.54 1.29 -23.97
N CYS A 358 -11.64 1.27 -22.98
CA CYS A 358 -11.44 2.35 -22.06
C CYS A 358 -9.97 2.75 -22.06
N PRO A 359 -9.53 3.77 -22.82
CA PRO A 359 -8.16 4.26 -22.70
C PRO A 359 -7.96 5.00 -21.36
N GLY A 360 -6.86 4.69 -20.67
CA GLY A 360 -6.46 5.37 -19.42
C GLY A 360 -6.83 4.58 -18.17
N TYR A 361 -7.41 5.28 -17.19
CA TYR A 361 -7.82 4.71 -15.91
C TYR A 361 -9.10 3.90 -16.03
N ASP A 362 -9.20 2.86 -15.20
CA ASP A 362 -10.45 2.13 -15.03
C ASP A 362 -11.52 3.02 -14.39
N ALA A 363 -12.78 2.62 -14.51
CA ALA A 363 -13.93 3.41 -14.08
C ALA A 363 -14.63 2.78 -12.89
N ILE A 364 -15.39 3.57 -12.12
CA ILE A 364 -16.45 3.01 -11.27
C ILE A 364 -17.39 2.15 -12.14
N THR A 365 -17.83 1.00 -11.64
CA THR A 365 -18.70 0.08 -12.36
C THR A 365 -20.13 0.10 -11.83
N GLU A 366 -21.08 -0.42 -12.61
CA GLU A 366 -22.50 -0.42 -12.24
C GLU A 366 -22.78 -1.17 -10.93
N ASP A 367 -22.09 -2.28 -10.65
CA ASP A 367 -22.23 -3.00 -9.38
C ASP A 367 -21.76 -2.17 -8.17
N GLN A 368 -20.76 -1.30 -8.34
CA GLN A 368 -20.36 -0.34 -7.31
C GLN A 368 -21.45 0.73 -7.10
N LEU A 369 -22.12 1.19 -8.17
CA LEU A 369 -23.23 2.14 -8.05
C LEU A 369 -24.48 1.53 -7.41
N GLU A 370 -24.81 0.27 -7.75
CA GLU A 370 -25.89 -0.48 -7.10
C GLU A 370 -25.60 -0.68 -5.61
N TRP A 371 -24.37 -1.04 -5.27
CA TRP A 371 -23.91 -1.15 -3.89
C TRP A 371 -24.02 0.19 -3.17
N LEU A 372 -23.56 1.29 -3.78
CA LEU A 372 -23.63 2.62 -3.21
C LEU A 372 -25.09 3.00 -2.91
N SER A 373 -26.01 2.78 -3.86
CA SER A 373 -27.43 3.04 -3.66
C SER A 373 -28.01 2.25 -2.49
N SER A 374 -27.62 0.98 -2.33
CA SER A 374 -28.03 0.17 -1.18
C SER A 374 -27.49 0.74 0.13
N LYS A 375 -26.22 1.16 0.16
CA LYS A 375 -25.60 1.70 1.38
C LYS A 375 -26.15 3.06 1.77
N VAL A 376 -26.47 3.91 0.80
CA VAL A 376 -27.16 5.19 1.08
C VAL A 376 -28.53 4.94 1.72
N ALA A 377 -29.25 3.90 1.29
CA ALA A 377 -30.51 3.54 1.92
C ALA A 377 -30.34 3.09 3.39
N ASP A 378 -29.27 2.35 3.69
CA ASP A 378 -28.92 1.90 5.06
C ASP A 378 -28.61 3.09 5.99
N PHE A 379 -27.94 4.13 5.48
CA PHE A 379 -27.46 5.29 6.24
C PHE A 379 -28.19 6.60 5.93
N LYS A 380 -29.41 6.53 5.40
CA LYS A 380 -30.19 7.68 4.93
C LYS A 380 -30.51 8.73 6.01
N TYR A 381 -30.35 8.38 7.29
CA TYR A 381 -30.60 9.27 8.43
C TYR A 381 -29.34 9.95 8.95
N GLU A 382 -28.17 9.62 8.39
CA GLU A 382 -26.94 10.31 8.74
C GLU A 382 -26.95 11.72 8.12
N PRO A 383 -26.72 12.78 8.92
CA PRO A 383 -26.91 14.16 8.48
C PRO A 383 -25.87 14.60 7.44
N ILE A 384 -24.68 14.01 7.47
CA ILE A 384 -23.59 14.32 6.53
C ILE A 384 -23.31 13.09 5.66
N GLN A 385 -23.27 13.29 4.34
CA GLN A 385 -23.08 12.25 3.34
C GLN A 385 -21.89 12.65 2.44
N MET A 386 -20.89 11.78 2.29
CA MET A 386 -19.70 12.07 1.49
C MET A 386 -19.30 10.88 0.62
N ALA A 387 -18.78 11.13 -0.58
CA ALA A 387 -18.14 10.12 -1.42
C ALA A 387 -16.63 10.36 -1.50
N VAL A 388 -15.86 9.28 -1.53
CA VAL A 388 -14.39 9.31 -1.58
C VAL A 388 -13.94 8.51 -2.79
N LEU A 389 -13.14 9.15 -3.64
CA LEU A 389 -12.56 8.56 -4.84
C LEU A 389 -11.03 8.80 -4.82
N HIS A 390 -10.29 8.06 -5.64
CA HIS A 390 -8.92 8.44 -5.97
C HIS A 390 -8.88 9.13 -7.33
N ILE A 391 -9.23 8.40 -8.41
CA ILE A 391 -9.38 8.99 -9.75
C ILE A 391 -10.62 9.92 -9.71
N PRO A 392 -10.47 11.22 -9.98
CA PRO A 392 -11.59 12.14 -9.97
C PRO A 392 -12.58 11.83 -11.09
N LEU A 393 -13.81 12.28 -10.90
CA LEU A 393 -14.82 12.31 -11.95
C LEU A 393 -14.59 13.51 -12.85
N LYS A 394 -15.12 13.47 -14.09
CA LYS A 394 -15.06 14.59 -15.03
C LYS A 394 -15.59 15.89 -14.41
N GLU A 395 -16.63 15.76 -13.59
CA GLU A 395 -17.37 16.84 -12.95
C GLU A 395 -16.53 17.65 -11.95
N PHE A 396 -15.42 17.10 -11.43
CA PHE A 396 -14.50 17.88 -10.60
C PHE A 396 -13.99 19.13 -11.34
N CYS A 397 -13.85 19.04 -12.66
CA CYS A 397 -13.26 20.06 -13.52
C CYS A 397 -14.31 21.00 -14.11
N GLU A 398 -15.58 20.70 -13.88
CA GLU A 398 -16.75 21.42 -14.36
C GLU A 398 -17.44 22.16 -13.21
N THR A 399 -16.69 22.41 -12.12
CA THR A 399 -17.15 23.13 -10.95
C THR A 399 -17.00 24.64 -11.08
N GLU A 400 -17.87 25.36 -10.36
CA GLU A 400 -17.87 26.81 -10.22
C GLU A 400 -17.52 27.20 -8.77
N ASP A 401 -17.34 28.49 -8.50
CA ASP A 401 -17.04 29.05 -7.17
C ASP A 401 -15.83 28.39 -6.47
N LEU A 402 -14.74 28.20 -7.22
CA LEU A 402 -13.56 27.50 -6.74
C LEU A 402 -12.90 28.20 -5.54
N VAL A 403 -12.71 27.44 -4.46
CA VAL A 403 -11.90 27.81 -3.30
C VAL A 403 -10.65 26.94 -3.27
N GLY A 404 -9.50 27.55 -3.55
CA GLY A 404 -8.22 26.89 -3.84
C GLY A 404 -7.80 27.15 -5.29
N ALA A 405 -6.98 26.29 -5.87
CA ALA A 405 -6.49 26.54 -7.23
C ALA A 405 -6.43 25.30 -8.11
N PHE A 406 -6.92 25.50 -9.33
CA PHE A 406 -6.75 24.63 -10.48
C PHE A 406 -5.38 24.89 -11.09
N ARG A 407 -4.49 23.90 -11.09
CA ARG A 407 -3.10 24.02 -11.56
C ARG A 407 -2.71 23.03 -12.64
N GLU A 408 -3.50 21.98 -12.83
CA GLU A 408 -3.29 21.01 -13.89
C GLU A 408 -4.62 20.54 -14.51
N PRO A 409 -4.60 20.12 -15.79
CA PRO A 409 -5.74 19.46 -16.39
C PRO A 409 -6.14 18.24 -15.56
N CYS A 410 -7.43 18.05 -15.34
CA CYS A 410 -7.85 16.89 -14.58
C CYS A 410 -7.70 15.59 -15.35
N SER A 411 -7.53 14.51 -14.59
CA SER A 411 -7.39 13.17 -15.13
C SER A 411 -8.53 12.27 -14.62
N TYR A 412 -9.50 11.97 -15.49
CA TYR A 412 -10.67 11.16 -15.16
C TYR A 412 -10.79 9.96 -16.10
N SER A 413 -11.55 8.93 -15.71
CA SER A 413 -11.88 7.82 -16.61
C SER A 413 -12.98 8.24 -17.59
N ILE A 414 -12.76 8.01 -18.89
CA ILE A 414 -13.76 8.33 -19.91
C ILE A 414 -14.93 7.33 -19.97
N CYS A 415 -14.83 6.22 -19.21
CA CYS A 415 -15.83 5.16 -19.18
C CYS A 415 -16.67 5.18 -17.91
N ASP A 416 -16.58 6.27 -17.14
CA ASP A 416 -17.42 6.45 -15.97
C ASP A 416 -18.92 6.33 -16.35
N PRO A 417 -19.71 5.55 -15.60
CA PRO A 417 -21.14 5.30 -15.87
C PRO A 417 -22.05 6.49 -15.52
N ASN A 418 -21.51 7.71 -15.37
CA ASN A 418 -22.16 8.90 -14.81
C ASN A 418 -22.32 8.82 -13.28
N THR A 419 -21.25 8.48 -12.57
CA THR A 419 -21.19 8.41 -11.12
C THR A 419 -21.68 9.71 -10.48
N ALA A 420 -21.33 10.89 -11.00
CA ALA A 420 -21.81 12.17 -10.46
C ALA A 420 -23.34 12.30 -10.49
N LYS A 421 -23.99 11.78 -11.54
CA LYS A 421 -25.45 11.73 -11.63
C LYS A 421 -26.04 10.80 -10.56
N ALA A 422 -25.38 9.66 -10.29
CA ALA A 422 -25.78 8.77 -9.21
C ALA A 422 -25.66 9.48 -7.85
N LEU A 423 -24.54 10.17 -7.57
CA LEU A 423 -24.35 10.96 -6.35
C LEU A 423 -25.45 12.00 -6.14
N LYS A 424 -25.80 12.77 -7.18
CA LYS A 424 -26.94 13.70 -7.14
C LYS A 424 -28.25 12.99 -6.79
N SER A 425 -28.55 11.87 -7.45
CA SER A 425 -29.79 11.13 -7.23
C SER A 425 -29.90 10.57 -5.81
N LEU A 426 -28.76 10.21 -5.23
CA LEU A 426 -28.61 9.71 -3.86
C LEU A 426 -28.47 10.83 -2.82
N ARG A 427 -28.46 12.10 -3.26
CA ARG A 427 -28.28 13.29 -2.41
C ARG A 427 -27.00 13.24 -1.60
N ILE A 428 -25.88 12.88 -2.25
CA ILE A 428 -24.54 13.02 -1.69
C ILE A 428 -23.98 14.40 -2.12
N PRO A 429 -23.94 15.38 -1.20
CA PRO A 429 -23.60 16.77 -1.52
C PRO A 429 -22.09 17.03 -1.60
N LEU A 430 -21.23 16.07 -1.22
CA LEU A 430 -19.79 16.24 -1.20
C LEU A 430 -19.07 14.99 -1.71
N ALA A 431 -18.18 15.16 -2.69
CA ALA A 431 -17.26 14.15 -3.17
C ALA A 431 -15.83 14.69 -3.13
N ILE A 432 -14.89 13.86 -2.69
CA ILE A 432 -13.49 14.24 -2.53
C ILE A 432 -12.58 13.27 -3.28
N ALA A 433 -11.48 13.77 -3.84
CA ALA A 433 -10.53 12.97 -4.61
C ALA A 433 -9.07 13.44 -4.45
N GLY A 434 -8.15 12.59 -4.91
CA GLY A 434 -6.71 12.80 -5.02
C GLY A 434 -6.27 12.91 -6.48
N HIS A 435 -5.16 12.21 -6.81
CA HIS A 435 -4.68 11.87 -8.15
C HIS A 435 -4.13 13.02 -9.01
N ASP A 436 -4.84 14.14 -9.07
CA ASP A 436 -4.36 15.36 -9.71
C ASP A 436 -3.63 16.19 -8.64
N HIS A 437 -2.38 15.82 -8.37
CA HIS A 437 -1.60 16.22 -7.19
C HIS A 437 -1.61 17.73 -6.92
N VAL A 438 -1.56 18.58 -7.94
CA VAL A 438 -1.43 20.04 -7.76
C VAL A 438 -2.77 20.78 -7.79
N ASN A 439 -3.86 20.07 -8.13
CA ASN A 439 -5.21 20.54 -7.93
C ASN A 439 -5.57 20.40 -6.45
N ASP A 440 -6.03 21.50 -5.85
CA ASP A 440 -6.35 21.55 -4.42
C ASP A 440 -7.57 22.43 -4.14
N PHE A 441 -8.38 22.65 -5.17
CA PHE A 441 -9.59 23.45 -5.09
C PHE A 441 -10.77 22.62 -4.60
N CYS A 442 -11.80 23.31 -4.15
CA CYS A 442 -13.13 22.73 -4.03
C CYS A 442 -14.14 23.69 -4.65
N GLY A 443 -15.10 23.15 -5.40
CA GLY A 443 -16.14 23.94 -6.06
C GLY A 443 -17.44 23.17 -6.15
N ILE A 444 -18.52 23.87 -6.40
CA ILE A 444 -19.85 23.28 -6.58
C ILE A 444 -20.10 23.04 -8.08
N HIS A 445 -20.62 21.87 -8.43
CA HIS A 445 -21.08 21.65 -9.80
C HIS A 445 -22.49 22.24 -9.99
N PRO A 446 -22.71 23.10 -11.01
CA PRO A 446 -23.96 23.85 -11.18
C PRO A 446 -25.19 22.94 -11.33
N ASP A 447 -25.06 21.84 -12.07
CA ASP A 447 -26.18 20.92 -12.31
C ASP A 447 -26.37 19.83 -11.25
N TYR A 448 -25.31 19.42 -10.54
CA TYR A 448 -25.39 18.29 -9.61
C TYR A 448 -25.67 18.71 -8.17
N ASN A 449 -25.41 19.98 -7.82
CA ASN A 449 -25.48 20.48 -6.44
C ASN A 449 -24.63 19.61 -5.48
N THR A 450 -23.49 19.13 -6.00
CA THR A 450 -22.47 18.37 -5.30
C THR A 450 -21.20 19.18 -5.36
N TYR A 451 -20.54 19.35 -4.21
CA TYR A 451 -19.20 19.88 -4.11
C TYR A 451 -18.20 18.80 -4.48
N PHE A 452 -17.23 19.16 -5.32
CA PHE A 452 -16.12 18.31 -5.69
C PHE A 452 -14.83 18.97 -5.19
N CYS A 453 -14.14 18.31 -4.26
CA CYS A 453 -12.92 18.84 -3.63
C CYS A 453 -11.71 17.96 -3.92
N PHE A 454 -10.65 18.55 -4.46
CA PHE A 454 -9.34 17.93 -4.51
C PHE A 454 -8.57 18.12 -3.19
N ALA A 455 -7.83 17.09 -2.81
CA ALA A 455 -6.96 17.07 -1.63
C ALA A 455 -5.75 18.02 -1.77
N GLY A 456 -5.17 18.03 -2.98
CA GLY A 456 -3.75 18.28 -3.17
C GLY A 456 -2.88 17.08 -2.75
N GLY A 457 -1.67 16.98 -3.31
CA GLY A 457 -0.65 15.99 -2.98
C GLY A 457 0.25 16.45 -1.82
N ALA A 458 0.25 15.66 -0.76
CA ALA A 458 1.11 15.89 0.40
C ALA A 458 2.51 15.26 0.24
N GLY A 459 2.64 14.26 -0.66
CA GLY A 459 3.87 13.50 -0.85
C GLY A 459 4.94 14.16 -1.69
N PHE A 460 6.19 13.92 -1.33
CA PHE A 460 7.36 14.31 -2.12
C PHE A 460 7.84 13.20 -3.06
N GLY A 461 7.21 12.01 -3.04
CA GLY A 461 7.44 10.96 -4.05
C GLY A 461 6.66 11.21 -5.35
N GLY A 462 5.50 11.87 -5.25
CA GLY A 462 4.63 12.25 -6.37
C GLY A 462 5.12 13.52 -7.05
N TYR A 463 4.66 13.77 -8.29
CA TYR A 463 5.00 15.01 -8.98
C TYR A 463 4.36 16.23 -8.29
N GLY A 464 4.95 17.41 -8.52
CA GLY A 464 4.49 18.68 -7.96
C GLY A 464 4.93 19.90 -8.77
N GLY A 465 5.55 19.70 -9.93
CA GLY A 465 6.24 20.74 -10.70
C GLY A 465 5.35 21.75 -11.42
N HIS A 466 4.07 21.85 -11.07
CA HIS A 466 3.08 22.67 -11.77
C HIS A 466 2.68 23.89 -10.92
N GLY A 467 2.82 25.09 -11.48
CA GLY A 467 2.27 26.32 -10.88
C GLY A 467 2.86 26.74 -9.52
N GLY A 468 4.11 26.38 -9.21
CA GLY A 468 4.75 26.73 -7.93
C GLY A 468 4.09 26.04 -6.73
N TYR A 469 3.69 24.78 -6.90
CA TYR A 469 2.92 24.05 -5.91
C TYR A 469 3.77 23.62 -4.70
N VAL A 470 3.47 24.20 -3.55
CA VAL A 470 3.91 23.69 -2.24
C VAL A 470 3.03 22.52 -1.80
N ARG A 471 3.63 21.43 -1.28
CA ARG A 471 2.89 20.28 -0.74
C ARG A 471 1.90 20.71 0.34
N ARG A 472 0.73 20.11 0.35
CA ARG A 472 -0.34 20.47 1.28
C ARG A 472 -1.27 19.31 1.54
N ALA A 473 -2.04 19.43 2.61
CA ALA A 473 -3.11 18.52 2.96
C ALA A 473 -4.40 19.31 3.22
N ARG A 474 -5.54 18.66 3.03
CA ARG A 474 -6.87 19.22 3.28
C ARG A 474 -7.45 18.63 4.57
N VAL A 475 -8.13 19.46 5.33
CA VAL A 475 -8.81 19.06 6.58
C VAL A 475 -10.30 19.31 6.40
N PHE A 476 -11.12 18.41 6.94
CA PHE A 476 -12.56 18.56 7.04
C PHE A 476 -13.00 18.49 8.49
N GLU A 477 -13.88 19.39 8.89
CA GLU A 477 -14.57 19.39 10.17
C GLU A 477 -16.06 19.24 9.89
N LEU A 478 -16.60 18.08 10.27
CA LEU A 478 -17.98 17.69 10.05
C LEU A 478 -18.83 18.15 11.23
N ASP A 479 -19.81 19.02 11.00
CA ASP A 479 -20.79 19.46 11.99
C ASP A 479 -22.17 18.85 11.67
N PRO A 480 -22.55 17.75 12.33
CA PRO A 480 -23.82 17.08 12.08
C PRO A 480 -25.03 17.84 12.59
N VAL A 481 -24.85 18.81 13.50
CA VAL A 481 -25.94 19.63 14.05
C VAL A 481 -26.30 20.72 13.05
N GLU A 482 -25.31 21.45 12.57
CA GLU A 482 -25.49 22.51 11.56
C GLU A 482 -25.64 21.95 10.15
N ARG A 483 -25.41 20.63 9.98
CA ARG A 483 -25.33 19.96 8.67
C ARG A 483 -24.38 20.71 7.75
N ALA A 484 -23.17 20.90 8.24
CA ALA A 484 -22.15 21.67 7.56
C ALA A 484 -20.81 20.94 7.58
N VAL A 485 -20.04 21.13 6.52
CA VAL A 485 -18.66 20.65 6.42
C VAL A 485 -17.76 21.86 6.24
N ARG A 486 -16.98 22.17 7.26
CA ARG A 486 -15.94 23.20 7.18
C ARG A 486 -14.65 22.56 6.68
N THR A 487 -13.93 23.20 5.77
CA THR A 487 -12.66 22.68 5.25
C THR A 487 -11.64 23.78 5.03
N TRP A 488 -10.37 23.44 5.21
CA TRP A 488 -9.20 24.29 4.99
C TRP A 488 -8.01 23.44 4.57
N LYS A 489 -6.90 24.10 4.21
CA LYS A 489 -5.63 23.43 3.86
C LYS A 489 -4.49 23.87 4.76
N ARG A 490 -3.48 23.01 4.85
CA ARG A 490 -2.18 23.25 5.50
C ARG A 490 -1.05 23.09 4.50
N LEU A 491 -0.16 24.06 4.41
CA LEU A 491 1.03 23.97 3.56
C LEU A 491 2.21 23.36 4.31
N GLU A 492 3.12 22.75 3.57
CA GLU A 492 4.43 22.32 4.06
C GLU A 492 5.43 23.47 4.13
N TRP A 493 5.28 24.53 3.32
CA TRP A 493 6.23 25.63 3.23
C TRP A 493 5.53 26.99 3.01
N PRO A 494 6.08 28.10 3.52
CA PRO A 494 7.21 28.18 4.46
C PRO A 494 6.85 27.73 5.88
N PRO A 495 7.84 27.39 6.75
CA PRO A 495 7.58 26.87 8.09
C PRO A 495 6.64 27.75 8.93
N GLU A 496 6.71 29.07 8.78
CA GLU A 496 5.83 30.04 9.43
C GLU A 496 4.37 29.94 9.01
N ASP A 497 4.09 29.50 7.78
CA ASP A 497 2.74 29.40 7.22
C ASP A 497 2.08 28.05 7.49
N ARG A 498 2.83 27.06 8.00
CA ARG A 498 2.31 25.70 8.31
C ARG A 498 1.12 25.72 9.27
N LYS A 499 1.05 26.75 10.13
CA LYS A 499 -0.04 26.94 11.11
C LYS A 499 -1.23 27.75 10.57
N LEU A 500 -1.13 28.31 9.36
CA LEU A 500 -2.21 29.06 8.74
C LEU A 500 -3.26 28.12 8.16
N MET A 501 -4.53 28.45 8.37
CA MET A 501 -5.64 27.76 7.71
C MET A 501 -5.88 28.46 6.39
N LEU A 502 -5.51 27.83 5.27
CA LEU A 502 -5.70 28.40 3.94
C LEU A 502 -7.03 27.97 3.34
N ASP A 503 -7.61 28.86 2.54
CA ASP A 503 -8.80 28.60 1.72
C ASP A 503 -9.95 28.00 2.54
N VAL A 504 -10.21 28.61 3.70
CA VAL A 504 -11.28 28.20 4.62
C VAL A 504 -12.63 28.40 3.93
N GLN A 505 -13.43 27.35 3.90
CA GLN A 505 -14.81 27.40 3.40
C GLN A 505 -15.74 26.52 4.25
N THR A 506 -17.03 26.82 4.19
CA THR A 506 -18.09 26.02 4.81
C THR A 506 -19.08 25.60 3.75
N ILE A 507 -19.27 24.28 3.62
CA ILE A 507 -20.21 23.64 2.69
C ILE A 507 -21.45 23.24 3.50
N LEU A 508 -22.64 23.67 3.08
CA LEU A 508 -23.91 23.22 3.68
C LEU A 508 -24.34 21.91 2.99
N VAL A 509 -24.71 20.88 3.78
CA VAL A 509 -24.95 19.49 3.32
C VAL A 509 -26.33 18.90 3.64
#